data_AF-A0A7X3YPK3-F1
#
_entry.id   AF-A0A7X3YPK3-F1
#
_cell.length_a   1.000
_cell.length_b   1.000
_cell.length_c   1.000
_cell.angle_alpha   90.00
_cell.angle_beta   90.00
_cell.angle_gamma   90.00
#
_symmetry.space_group_name_H-M   'P 1'
#
loop_
_entity.id
_entity.type
_entity.pdbx_description
1 polymer ?
#
loop_
_entity_poly.entity_id
_entity_poly.type
_entity_poly.pdbx_seq_one_letter_code
_entity_poly.pdbx_strand_id
1 'polypeptide(L)'
;MGPLSVAAADDIIHLAGATNAAAAVSGYKPMGREAILVARPDVLLLLDSHADMFGGVQAIVSRPEFAMTPAGHAVVMDGLLLLGFGPRTPQAVAQLVRALQPQAAVEAGF
;
A
#
# COMPACT_ATOMS: atom_id res chain seq x y z
N MET A 1 9.53 20.82 -10.82
CA MET A 1 8.35 20.05 -10.35
C MET A 1 8.47 18.67 -10.99
N GLY A 2 9.14 17.75 -10.30
CA GLY A 2 9.41 16.39 -10.83
C GLY A 2 8.11 15.58 -10.92
N PRO A 3 8.04 14.56 -11.78
CA PRO A 3 6.82 13.78 -11.95
C PRO A 3 6.44 13.11 -10.63
N LEU A 4 5.19 13.30 -10.18
CA LEU A 4 4.61 12.68 -8.98
C LEU A 4 4.41 11.16 -9.11
N SER A 5 5.12 10.49 -10.03
CA SER A 5 4.78 9.14 -10.48
C SER A 5 5.69 8.07 -9.89
N VAL A 6 5.12 7.20 -9.06
CA VAL A 6 5.71 5.99 -8.44
C VAL A 6 6.85 6.23 -7.47
N ALA A 7 7.82 7.10 -7.77
CA ALA A 7 8.95 7.39 -6.89
C ALA A 7 8.49 7.83 -5.50
N ALA A 8 7.47 8.69 -5.39
CA ALA A 8 6.97 9.13 -4.08
C ALA A 8 6.38 7.97 -3.24
N ALA A 9 5.59 7.09 -3.84
CA ALA A 9 5.04 5.93 -3.13
C ALA A 9 6.15 4.92 -2.78
N ASP A 10 7.01 4.63 -3.75
CA ASP A 10 8.17 3.74 -3.63
C ASP A 10 9.10 4.20 -2.50
N ASP A 11 9.45 5.48 -2.47
CA ASP A 11 10.30 6.08 -1.44
C ASP A 11 9.65 6.01 -0.06
N ILE A 12 8.35 6.29 0.09
CA ILE A 12 7.66 6.14 1.39
C ILE A 12 7.67 4.68 1.84
N ILE A 13 7.40 3.73 0.94
CA ILE A 13 7.43 2.29 1.23
C ILE A 13 8.82 1.89 1.72
N HIS A 14 9.88 2.34 1.03
CA HIS A 14 11.26 2.08 1.41
C HIS A 14 11.65 2.73 2.74
N LEU A 15 11.24 3.99 2.98
CA LEU A 15 11.47 4.69 4.24
C LEU A 15 10.73 4.03 5.41
N ALA A 16 9.59 3.39 5.15
CA ALA A 16 8.86 2.60 6.13
C ALA A 16 9.50 1.22 6.40
N GLY A 17 10.61 0.89 5.73
CA GLY A 17 11.31 -0.39 5.86
C GLY A 17 10.66 -1.54 5.07
N ALA A 18 9.74 -1.24 4.16
CA ALA A 18 9.08 -2.22 3.31
C ALA A 18 9.69 -2.26 1.90
N THR A 19 9.27 -3.24 1.11
CA THR A 19 9.68 -3.38 -0.30
C THR A 19 8.47 -3.20 -1.19
N ASN A 20 8.61 -2.40 -2.26
CA ASN A 20 7.55 -2.21 -3.23
C ASN A 20 7.44 -3.44 -4.15
N ALA A 21 6.36 -4.22 -4.00
CA ALA A 21 6.08 -5.38 -4.86
C ALA A 21 5.90 -5.00 -6.35
N ALA A 22 5.60 -3.74 -6.64
CA ALA A 22 5.44 -3.21 -7.99
C ALA A 22 6.70 -2.50 -8.53
N ALA A 23 7.90 -2.69 -7.94
CA ALA A 23 9.13 -1.98 -8.34
C ALA A 23 9.50 -2.16 -9.83
N ALA A 24 9.05 -3.23 -10.49
CA ALA A 24 9.25 -3.45 -11.92
C ALA A 24 8.32 -2.60 -12.82
N VAL A 25 7.34 -1.90 -12.24
CA VAL A 25 6.35 -1.09 -12.95
C VAL A 25 6.80 0.37 -12.97
N SER A 26 7.02 0.88 -14.18
CA SER A 26 7.37 2.29 -14.38
C SER A 26 6.13 3.17 -14.50
N GLY A 27 6.02 4.17 -13.62
CA GLY A 27 4.89 5.10 -13.58
C GLY A 27 3.59 4.44 -13.08
N TYR A 28 2.51 5.22 -12.96
CA TYR A 28 1.21 4.69 -12.54
C TYR A 28 0.50 4.00 -13.70
N LYS A 29 0.96 2.80 -14.04
CA LYS A 29 0.36 1.97 -15.08
C LYS A 29 -0.46 0.85 -14.44
N PRO A 30 -1.60 0.46 -15.05
CA PRO A 30 -2.32 -0.73 -14.62
C PRO A 30 -1.41 -1.95 -14.62
N MET A 31 -1.45 -2.73 -13.55
CA MET A 31 -0.81 -4.05 -13.49
C MET A 31 -1.80 -5.12 -13.96
N GLY A 32 -1.35 -6.00 -14.84
CA GLY A 32 -2.12 -7.20 -15.21
C GLY A 32 -2.14 -8.22 -14.07
N ARG A 33 -3.15 -9.11 -14.08
CA ARG A 33 -3.30 -10.15 -13.06
C ARG A 33 -2.06 -11.03 -12.90
N GLU A 34 -1.44 -11.44 -14.00
CA GLU A 34 -0.21 -12.26 -13.95
C GLU A 34 0.95 -11.51 -13.26
N ALA A 35 1.11 -10.22 -13.54
CA ALA A 35 2.14 -9.39 -12.91
C ALA A 35 1.90 -9.25 -11.39
N ILE A 36 0.64 -9.11 -10.95
CA ILE A 36 0.27 -9.06 -9.53
C ILE A 36 0.59 -10.40 -8.85
N LEU A 37 0.27 -11.53 -9.50
CA LEU A 37 0.56 -12.86 -8.97
C LEU A 37 2.07 -13.12 -8.84
N VAL A 38 2.88 -12.64 -9.80
CA VAL A 38 4.34 -12.75 -9.74
C VAL A 38 4.93 -11.81 -8.68
N ALA A 39 4.37 -10.60 -8.54
CA ALA A 39 4.79 -9.62 -7.54
C ALA A 39 4.56 -10.10 -6.11
N ARG A 40 3.57 -10.99 -5.88
CA ARG A 40 3.26 -11.61 -4.58
C ARG A 40 3.25 -10.62 -3.41
N PRO A 41 2.46 -9.54 -3.46
CA PRO A 41 2.40 -8.57 -2.36
C PRO A 41 1.90 -9.22 -1.06
N ASP A 42 2.45 -8.78 0.07
CA ASP A 42 1.98 -9.15 1.42
C ASP A 42 0.90 -8.21 1.96
N VAL A 43 0.84 -6.98 1.45
CA VAL A 43 -0.10 -5.93 1.87
C VAL A 43 -0.48 -5.09 0.66
N LEU A 44 -1.74 -4.69 0.56
CA LEU A 44 -2.18 -3.68 -0.42
C LEU A 44 -2.11 -2.29 0.20
N LEU A 45 -1.35 -1.37 -0.39
CA LEU A 45 -1.37 0.06 -0.01
C LEU A 45 -2.34 0.81 -0.92
N LEU A 46 -3.41 1.34 -0.35
CA LEU A 46 -4.49 2.00 -1.06
C LEU A 46 -4.57 3.48 -0.67
N LEU A 47 -4.95 4.30 -1.64
CA LEU A 47 -5.39 5.66 -1.35
C LEU A 47 -6.83 5.61 -0.86
N ASP A 48 -7.18 6.48 0.09
CA ASP A 48 -8.53 6.67 0.59
C ASP A 48 -9.58 6.82 -0.53
N SER A 49 -9.30 7.69 -1.50
CA SER A 49 -10.16 7.91 -2.67
C SER A 49 -10.40 6.65 -3.50
N HIS A 50 -9.44 5.72 -3.56
CA HIS A 50 -9.60 4.46 -4.29
C HIS A 50 -10.40 3.41 -3.51
N ALA A 51 -10.24 3.35 -2.19
CA ALA A 51 -10.99 2.40 -1.38
C ALA A 51 -12.51 2.62 -1.54
N ASP A 52 -12.96 3.88 -1.55
CA ASP A 52 -14.37 4.23 -1.71
C ASP A 52 -14.92 3.90 -3.10
N MET A 53 -14.13 4.15 -4.15
CA MET A 53 -14.54 3.91 -5.54
C MET A 53 -14.82 2.44 -5.86
N PHE A 54 -14.15 1.51 -5.19
CA PHE A 54 -14.27 0.07 -5.45
C PHE A 54 -15.15 -0.66 -4.43
N GLY A 55 -15.98 0.05 -3.68
CA GLY A 55 -16.92 -0.55 -2.73
C GLY A 55 -16.28 -0.95 -1.39
N GLY A 56 -15.16 -0.32 -1.04
CA GLY A 56 -14.45 -0.52 0.22
C GLY A 56 -13.28 -1.51 0.12
N VAL A 57 -12.49 -1.54 1.20
CA VAL A 57 -11.27 -2.37 1.30
C VAL A 57 -11.55 -3.86 1.07
N GLN A 58 -12.62 -4.39 1.67
CA GLN A 58 -12.93 -5.82 1.57
C GLN A 58 -13.28 -6.25 0.15
N ALA A 59 -13.99 -5.39 -0.59
CA ALA A 59 -14.30 -5.64 -1.99
C ALA A 59 -13.02 -5.71 -2.84
N ILE A 60 -12.02 -4.85 -2.55
CA ILE A 60 -10.73 -4.87 -3.23
C ILE A 60 -9.95 -6.13 -2.89
N VAL A 61 -9.73 -6.43 -1.60
CA VAL A 61 -8.94 -7.59 -1.15
C VAL A 61 -9.52 -8.91 -1.67
N SER A 62 -10.85 -9.00 -1.80
CA SER A 62 -11.55 -10.19 -2.30
C SER A 62 -11.45 -10.39 -3.81
N ARG A 63 -10.84 -9.47 -4.57
CA ARG A 63 -10.73 -9.62 -6.04
C ARG A 63 -9.81 -10.81 -6.39
N PRO A 64 -10.12 -11.57 -7.46
CA PRO A 64 -9.37 -12.79 -7.81
C PRO A 64 -7.86 -12.61 -8.04
N GLU A 65 -7.44 -11.41 -8.42
CA GLU A 65 -6.03 -11.04 -8.60
C GLU A 65 -5.28 -10.82 -7.27
N PHE A 66 -5.96 -10.45 -6.19
CA PHE A 66 -5.35 -10.21 -4.87
C PHE A 66 -5.59 -11.38 -3.91
N ALA A 67 -6.76 -12.03 -3.97
CA ALA A 67 -7.08 -13.20 -3.16
C ALA A 67 -6.14 -14.40 -3.38
N MET A 68 -5.42 -14.41 -4.51
CA MET A 68 -4.41 -15.42 -4.86
C MET A 68 -2.98 -15.00 -4.47
N THR A 69 -2.81 -13.87 -3.79
CA THR A 69 -1.53 -13.37 -3.26
C THR A 69 -1.52 -13.52 -1.74
N PRO A 70 -0.35 -13.39 -1.07
CA PRO A 70 -0.29 -13.34 0.39
C PRO A 70 -1.05 -12.17 1.03
N ALA A 71 -1.42 -11.14 0.25
CA ALA A 71 -2.11 -9.96 0.75
C ALA A 71 -3.51 -10.28 1.31
N GLY A 72 -3.57 -10.45 2.63
CA GLY A 72 -4.82 -10.69 3.38
C GLY A 72 -5.53 -9.41 3.85
N HIS A 73 -4.89 -8.24 3.70
CA HIS A 73 -5.44 -6.96 4.14
C HIS A 73 -4.90 -5.79 3.30
N ALA A 74 -5.49 -4.61 3.51
CA ALA A 74 -5.03 -3.38 2.92
C ALA A 74 -4.82 -2.28 3.97
N VAL A 75 -3.82 -1.44 3.73
CA VAL A 75 -3.58 -0.19 4.43
C VAL A 75 -4.13 0.94 3.57
N VAL A 76 -5.00 1.77 4.14
CA VAL A 76 -5.58 2.94 3.45
C VAL A 76 -4.95 4.22 4.00
N MET A 77 -4.48 5.10 3.13
CA MET A 77 -3.87 6.37 3.51
C MET A 77 -4.38 7.53 2.63
N ASP A 78 -4.34 8.75 3.18
CA ASP A 78 -4.59 9.97 2.40
C ASP A 78 -3.56 10.09 1.26
N GLY A 79 -4.07 10.26 0.04
CA GLY A 79 -3.23 10.36 -1.15
C GLY A 79 -2.27 11.55 -1.13
N LEU A 80 -2.69 12.69 -0.57
CA LEU A 80 -1.83 13.87 -0.51
C LEU A 80 -0.74 13.72 0.55
N LEU A 81 -1.03 13.07 1.67
CA LEU A 81 -0.06 12.70 2.69
C LEU A 81 0.99 11.73 2.14
N LEU A 82 0.54 10.68 1.43
CA LEU A 82 1.41 9.63 0.93
C LEU A 82 2.26 10.09 -0.26
N LEU A 83 1.68 10.82 -1.22
CA LEU A 83 2.32 11.14 -2.50
C LEU A 83 2.84 12.58 -2.59
N GLY A 84 2.42 13.45 -1.67
CA GLY A 84 2.74 14.89 -1.74
C GLY A 84 4.18 15.25 -1.38
N PHE A 85 4.91 14.34 -0.71
CA PHE A 85 6.35 14.44 -0.44
C PHE A 85 6.80 15.81 0.09
N GLY A 86 6.16 16.29 1.15
CA GLY A 86 6.35 17.63 1.74
C GLY A 86 6.71 17.59 3.24
N PRO A 87 6.42 18.65 4.02
CA PRO A 87 6.77 18.68 5.45
C PRO A 87 6.07 17.59 6.29
N ARG A 88 5.04 16.94 5.73
CA ARG A 88 4.32 15.82 6.34
C ARG A 88 4.86 14.43 5.94
N THR A 89 5.93 14.35 5.15
CA THR A 89 6.57 13.06 4.79
C THR A 89 6.90 12.20 6.01
N PRO A 90 7.49 12.71 7.11
CA PRO A 90 7.73 11.90 8.31
C PRO A 90 6.45 11.32 8.92
N GLN A 91 5.33 12.06 8.85
CA GLN A 91 4.03 11.59 9.31
C GLN A 91 3.52 10.44 8.44
N ALA A 92 3.67 10.54 7.11
CA ALA A 92 3.29 9.48 6.18
C ALA A 92 4.07 8.19 6.46
N VAL A 93 5.40 8.30 6.59
CA VAL A 93 6.27 7.16 6.93
C VAL A 93 5.86 6.53 8.26
N ALA A 94 5.71 7.34 9.31
CA ALA A 94 5.33 6.83 10.64
C ALA A 94 3.95 6.15 10.64
N GLN A 95 2.99 6.66 9.86
CA GLN A 95 1.68 6.03 9.71
C GLN A 95 1.80 4.68 9.00
N LEU A 96 2.56 4.61 7.90
CA LEU A 96 2.76 3.35 7.17
C LEU A 96 3.50 2.32 8.02
N VAL A 97 4.57 2.71 8.73
CA VAL A 97 5.30 1.83 9.65
C VAL A 97 4.35 1.21 10.68
N ARG A 98 3.49 2.01 11.31
CA ARG A 98 2.51 1.51 12.30
C ARG A 98 1.49 0.57 11.66
N ALA A 99 1.04 0.87 10.46
CA ALA A 99 0.04 0.06 9.76
C ALA A 99 0.59 -1.29 9.28
N LEU A 100 1.90 -1.37 9.01
CA LEU A 100 2.59 -2.59 8.59
C LEU A 100 3.06 -3.47 9.76
N GLN A 101 3.03 -2.97 11.00
CA GLN A 101 3.31 -3.82 12.15
C GLN A 101 2.28 -4.94 12.19
N PRO A 102 2.69 -6.20 12.45
CA PRO A 102 1.73 -7.23 12.82
C PRO A 102 0.92 -6.68 13.99
N GLN A 103 -0.41 -6.73 13.94
CA GLN A 103 -1.20 -6.55 15.15
C GLN A 103 -0.70 -7.61 16.14
N ALA A 104 0.19 -7.21 17.05
CA ALA A 104 0.55 -8.04 18.18
C ALA A 104 -0.78 -8.43 18.81
N ALA A 105 -1.08 -9.72 18.81
CA ALA A 105 -2.20 -10.24 19.55
C ALA A 105 -2.04 -9.69 20.96
N VAL A 106 -2.91 -8.77 21.34
CA VAL A 106 -3.13 -8.47 22.74
C VAL A 106 -3.81 -9.71 23.27
N GLU A 107 -3.03 -10.76 23.52
CA GLU A 107 -3.33 -11.74 24.55
C GLU A 107 -3.21 -11.01 25.89
N ALA A 108 -4.18 -10.13 26.16
CA ALA A 108 -4.47 -9.72 27.51
C ALA A 108 -5.14 -10.91 28.17
N GLY A 109 -4.34 -11.76 28.80
CA GLY A 109 -4.81 -12.58 29.89
C GLY A 109 -5.37 -11.66 30.98
N PHE A 110 -6.66 -11.84 31.27
CA PHE A 110 -7.25 -11.77 32.61
C PHE A 110 -8.32 -12.86 32.69
#